data_AF-A0A7S1W436-F1
#
_entry.id   AF-A0A7S1W436-F1
#
_cell.length_a   1.000
_cell.length_b   1.000
_cell.length_c   1.000
_cell.angle_alpha   90.00
_cell.angle_beta   90.00
_cell.angle_gamma   90.00
#
_symmetry.space_group_name_H-M   'P 1'
#
loop_
_entity.id
_entity.type
_entity.pdbx_description
1 polymer ?
#
loop_
_entity_poly.entity_id
_entity_poly.type
_entity_poly.pdbx_seq_one_letter_code
_entity_poly.pdbx_strand_id
1 'polypeptide(L)'
;SAMWTSRADRGAPTGGERSVDGGAAVDHRVWMTQLQELLADRTLSEVKLVGTHNSATHAIRASSCGGTHPGAARAIEWLASRWYTRRMTLAVTAPWAQCQAHDVRRQLEDGVRYLDLR
;
A
#
# COMPACT_ATOMS: atom_id res chain seq x y z
N SER A 1 -19.15 -29.16 19.38
CA SER A 1 -20.05 -28.79 18.28
C SER A 1 -20.35 -27.31 18.30
N ALA A 2 -19.69 -26.55 17.43
CA ALA A 2 -20.21 -25.31 16.85
C ALA A 2 -19.46 -25.16 15.52
N MET A 3 -20.22 -25.33 14.45
CA MET A 3 -19.80 -25.62 13.08
C MET A 3 -19.38 -24.30 12.42
N TRP A 4 -18.09 -24.17 12.10
CA TRP A 4 -17.56 -23.08 11.29
C TRP A 4 -17.86 -23.41 9.82
N THR A 5 -18.97 -22.89 9.29
CA THR A 5 -19.25 -23.00 7.85
C THR A 5 -18.54 -21.87 7.11
N SER A 6 -17.52 -22.28 6.35
CA SER A 6 -16.89 -21.57 5.24
C SER A 6 -17.90 -20.78 4.41
N ARG A 7 -17.65 -19.48 4.22
CA ARG A 7 -18.27 -18.69 3.14
C ARG A 7 -17.16 -18.23 2.20
N ALA A 8 -16.71 -19.18 1.39
CA ALA A 8 -16.20 -18.89 0.07
C ALA A 8 -17.33 -18.24 -0.78
N ASP A 9 -16.92 -17.54 -1.83
CA ASP A 9 -17.77 -16.83 -2.81
C ASP A 9 -18.46 -15.55 -2.33
N ARG A 10 -17.68 -14.47 -2.34
CA ARG A 10 -18.16 -13.21 -2.93
C ARG A 10 -17.23 -12.89 -4.09
N GLY A 11 -17.72 -13.18 -5.30
CA GLY A 11 -17.05 -12.89 -6.56
C GLY A 11 -16.51 -11.47 -6.54
N ALA A 12 -15.20 -11.36 -6.77
CA ALA A 12 -14.59 -10.10 -7.14
C ALA A 12 -15.36 -9.56 -8.37
N PRO A 13 -15.71 -8.27 -8.41
CA PRO A 13 -16.07 -7.67 -9.68
C PRO A 13 -14.83 -7.81 -10.56
N THR A 14 -14.89 -8.72 -11.53
CA THR A 14 -13.96 -8.75 -12.65
C THR A 14 -14.02 -7.36 -13.26
N GLY A 15 -12.97 -6.58 -13.03
CA GLY A 15 -12.82 -5.24 -13.58
C GLY A 15 -12.91 -5.37 -15.08
N GLY A 16 -14.10 -5.10 -15.61
CA GLY A 16 -14.32 -5.00 -17.03
C GLY A 16 -13.45 -3.87 -17.53
N GLU A 17 -12.37 -4.23 -18.23
CA GLU A 17 -11.62 -3.34 -19.10
C GLU A 17 -12.64 -2.73 -20.06
N ARG A 18 -13.10 -1.50 -19.75
CA ARG A 18 -13.70 -0.66 -20.78
C ARG A 18 -12.56 -0.29 -21.71
N SER A 19 -12.41 -1.11 -22.75
CA SER A 19 -11.68 -0.77 -23.95
C SER A 19 -12.32 0.49 -24.52
N VAL A 20 -11.68 1.63 -24.30
CA VAL A 20 -11.99 2.87 -25.01
C VAL A 20 -11.47 2.63 -26.43
N ASP A 21 -12.41 2.47 -27.38
CA ASP A 21 -12.25 2.42 -28.83
C ASP A 21 -10.81 2.27 -29.37
N GLY A 22 -10.44 1.06 -29.78
CA GLY A 22 -9.37 0.78 -30.76
C GLY A 22 -7.95 1.27 -30.43
N GLY A 23 -7.72 1.91 -29.28
CA GLY A 23 -6.44 2.43 -28.85
C GLY A 23 -5.61 1.37 -28.13
N ALA A 24 -4.31 1.33 -28.42
CA ALA A 24 -3.37 0.48 -27.69
C ALA A 24 -3.53 0.70 -26.17
N ALA A 25 -3.44 -0.40 -25.40
CA ALA A 25 -3.50 -0.33 -23.94
C ALA A 25 -2.45 0.66 -23.40
N VAL A 26 -2.88 1.53 -22.47
CA VAL A 26 -2.00 2.50 -21.83
C VAL A 26 -0.99 1.76 -20.95
N ASP A 27 0.30 2.00 -21.16
CA ASP A 27 1.36 1.44 -20.33
C ASP A 27 1.47 2.25 -19.04
N HIS A 28 1.13 1.63 -17.91
CA HIS A 28 1.16 2.25 -16.58
C HIS A 28 2.56 2.80 -16.21
N ARG A 29 3.64 2.26 -16.79
CA ARG A 29 5.00 2.75 -16.54
C ARG A 29 5.22 4.15 -17.10
N VAL A 30 4.57 4.47 -18.21
CA VAL A 30 4.81 5.69 -19.00
C VAL A 30 3.53 6.45 -19.34
N TRP A 31 2.44 6.20 -18.62
CA TRP A 31 1.11 6.74 -18.94
C TRP A 31 1.08 8.26 -19.04
N MET A 32 1.84 8.97 -18.19
CA MET A 32 1.91 10.44 -18.25
C MET A 32 2.55 10.95 -19.55
N THR A 33 3.51 10.20 -20.10
CA THR A 33 4.14 10.53 -21.39
C THR A 33 3.20 10.19 -22.54
N GLN A 34 2.52 9.04 -22.48
CA GLN A 34 1.55 8.65 -23.50
C GLN A 34 0.34 9.59 -23.57
N LEU A 35 -0.06 10.16 -22.43
CA LEU A 35 -1.16 11.12 -22.33
C LEU A 35 -0.69 12.58 -22.30
N GLN A 36 0.55 12.87 -22.71
CA GLN A 36 1.14 14.20 -22.61
C GLN A 36 0.27 15.29 -23.25
N GLU A 37 -0.36 15.02 -24.39
CA GLU A 37 -1.21 16.00 -25.09
C GLU A 37 -2.47 16.33 -24.29
N LEU A 38 -3.03 15.35 -23.58
CA LEU A 38 -4.18 15.56 -22.69
C LEU A 38 -3.80 16.27 -21.40
N LEU A 39 -2.55 16.14 -20.96
CA LEU A 39 -2.03 16.67 -19.71
C LEU A 39 -1.33 18.04 -19.88
N ALA A 40 -0.95 18.42 -21.10
CA ALA A 40 -0.07 19.56 -21.38
C ALA A 40 -0.57 20.88 -20.75
N ASP A 41 -1.87 21.13 -20.84
CA ASP A 41 -2.51 22.35 -20.34
C ASP A 41 -3.14 22.18 -18.94
N ARG A 42 -2.85 21.07 -18.24
CA ARG A 42 -3.39 20.78 -16.92
C ARG A 42 -2.33 20.99 -15.85
N THR A 43 -2.70 21.68 -14.78
CA THR A 43 -1.92 21.70 -13.54
C THR A 43 -1.98 20.35 -12.84
N LEU A 44 -1.00 20.03 -11.99
CA LEU A 44 -1.02 18.79 -11.21
C LEU A 44 -2.28 18.62 -10.35
N SER A 45 -2.87 19.72 -9.87
CA SER A 45 -4.14 19.72 -9.12
C SER A 45 -5.35 19.29 -9.94
N GLU A 46 -5.29 19.43 -11.27
CA GLU A 46 -6.36 19.04 -12.20
C GLU A 46 -6.18 17.60 -12.70
N VAL A 47 -5.00 17.02 -12.51
CA VAL A 47 -4.69 15.64 -12.90
C VAL A 47 -5.07 14.69 -11.78
N LYS A 48 -5.87 13.67 -12.10
CA LYS A 48 -6.16 12.58 -11.16
C LYS A 48 -4.96 11.66 -11.05
N LEU A 49 -4.15 11.84 -10.01
CA LEU A 49 -2.98 11.01 -9.74
C LEU A 49 -3.36 9.81 -8.86
N VAL A 50 -2.90 8.62 -9.27
CA VAL A 50 -2.95 7.43 -8.42
C VAL A 50 -1.86 7.55 -7.35
N GLY A 51 -2.24 7.32 -6.10
CA GLY A 51 -1.33 7.41 -4.95
C GLY A 51 -1.40 6.20 -4.04
N THR A 52 -0.37 6.04 -3.21
CA THR A 52 -0.28 5.00 -2.18
C THR A 52 -0.07 5.64 -0.81
N HIS A 53 -0.81 5.16 0.19
CA HIS A 53 -0.67 5.58 1.59
C HIS A 53 0.47 4.81 2.27
N ASN A 54 1.30 5.51 3.06
CA ASN A 54 2.49 4.94 3.70
C ASN A 54 3.33 4.05 2.74
N SER A 55 3.80 4.66 1.66
CA SER A 55 4.31 3.96 0.46
C SER A 55 5.52 3.06 0.73
N ALA A 56 6.34 3.40 1.72
CA ALA A 56 7.57 2.67 2.04
C ALA A 56 7.38 1.51 3.05
N THR A 57 6.15 1.10 3.35
CA THR A 57 5.86 0.10 4.39
C THR A 57 6.08 -1.36 3.97
N HIS A 58 6.42 -1.62 2.70
CA HIS A 58 6.66 -2.97 2.16
C HIS A 58 7.77 -3.77 2.86
N ALA A 59 8.71 -3.08 3.50
CA ALA A 59 9.81 -3.71 4.23
C ALA A 59 9.46 -4.05 5.70
N ILE A 60 8.26 -3.71 6.18
CA ILE A 60 7.83 -4.03 7.55
C ILE A 60 7.66 -5.54 7.70
N ARG A 61 8.30 -6.09 8.74
CA ARG A 61 8.24 -7.50 9.11
C ARG A 61 8.10 -7.63 10.62
N ALA A 62 7.67 -8.80 11.08
CA ALA A 62 7.66 -9.12 12.52
C ALA A 62 9.07 -9.07 13.16
N SER A 63 10.12 -9.07 12.35
CA SER A 63 11.51 -8.89 12.78
C SER A 63 11.99 -7.43 12.75
N SER A 64 11.21 -6.50 12.19
CA SER A 64 11.60 -5.10 12.08
C SER A 64 11.77 -4.46 13.46
N CYS A 65 12.67 -3.50 13.56
CA CYS A 65 12.78 -2.69 14.77
C CYS A 65 11.53 -1.83 14.90
N GLY A 66 10.70 -2.10 15.91
CA GLY A 66 9.62 -1.19 16.28
C GLY A 66 10.23 0.17 16.61
N GLY A 67 9.76 1.23 15.95
CA GLY A 67 10.18 2.59 16.26
C GLY A 67 9.72 2.95 17.67
N THR A 68 10.61 3.54 18.46
CA THR A 68 10.24 4.23 19.69
C THR A 68 9.57 5.55 19.32
N HIS A 69 8.24 5.59 19.38
CA HIS A 69 7.49 6.83 19.20
C HIS A 69 7.58 7.67 20.49
N PRO A 70 8.01 8.93 20.45
CA PRO A 70 7.93 9.82 21.61
C PRO A 70 6.45 10.04 21.96
N GLY A 71 5.96 9.31 22.97
CA GLY A 71 4.53 9.26 23.33
C GLY A 71 3.92 7.86 23.26
N ALA A 72 4.68 6.81 22.92
CA ALA A 72 4.25 5.45 23.18
C ALA A 72 3.93 5.31 24.68
N ALA A 73 2.78 4.71 24.99
CA ALA A 73 2.42 4.47 26.38
C ALA A 73 3.55 3.70 27.08
N ARG A 74 3.93 4.09 28.30
CA ARG A 74 5.00 3.45 29.09
C ARG A 74 4.87 1.92 29.16
N ALA A 75 3.63 1.41 29.08
CA ALA A 75 3.31 -0.01 29.01
C ALA A 75 3.77 -0.69 27.69
N ILE A 76 3.63 -0.01 26.54
CA ILE A 76 4.09 -0.49 25.23
C ILE A 76 5.62 -0.50 25.19
N GLU A 77 6.27 0.55 25.72
CA GLU A 77 7.74 0.59 25.84
C GLU A 77 8.26 -0.55 26.73
N TRP A 78 7.60 -0.78 27.87
CA TRP A 78 7.95 -1.89 28.77
C TRP A 78 7.74 -3.26 28.09
N LEU A 79 6.63 -3.45 27.38
CA LEU A 79 6.38 -4.68 26.61
C LEU A 79 7.39 -4.85 25.47
N ALA A 80 7.82 -3.77 24.83
CA ALA A 80 8.83 -3.82 23.76
C ALA A 80 10.25 -4.01 24.28
N SER A 81 10.53 -3.72 25.56
CA SER A 81 11.87 -3.80 26.16
C SER A 81 12.36 -5.22 26.44
N ARG A 82 11.46 -6.22 26.54
CA ARG A 82 11.83 -7.63 26.71
C ARG A 82 11.73 -8.38 25.39
N TRP A 83 12.72 -9.23 25.10
CA TRP A 83 12.85 -9.90 23.80
C TRP A 83 11.63 -10.76 23.40
N TYR A 84 11.03 -11.47 24.35
CA TYR A 84 9.91 -12.38 24.08
C TYR A 84 8.58 -11.64 23.86
N THR A 85 8.29 -10.62 24.68
CA THR A 85 7.11 -9.76 24.49
C THR A 85 7.25 -8.88 23.26
N ARG A 86 8.45 -8.37 22.96
CA ARG A 86 8.74 -7.63 21.72
C ARG A 86 8.38 -8.45 20.49
N ARG A 87 8.77 -9.72 20.46
CA ARG A 87 8.47 -10.61 19.32
C ARG A 87 6.95 -10.82 19.15
N MET A 88 6.21 -10.98 20.24
CA MET A 88 4.74 -11.09 20.22
C MET A 88 4.10 -9.77 19.76
N THR A 89 4.52 -8.65 20.32
CA THR A 89 4.00 -7.32 19.95
C THR A 89 4.25 -7.04 18.47
N LEU A 90 5.45 -7.28 17.95
CA LEU A 90 5.76 -7.07 16.53
C LEU A 90 5.01 -8.03 15.61
N ALA A 91 4.76 -9.27 16.03
CA ALA A 91 3.93 -10.20 15.26
C ALA A 91 2.49 -9.70 15.08
N VAL A 92 1.99 -8.94 16.06
CA VAL A 92 0.67 -8.30 15.98
C VAL A 92 0.74 -6.98 15.24
N THR A 93 1.71 -6.11 15.53
CA THR A 93 1.72 -4.74 14.98
C THR A 93 2.23 -4.66 13.55
N ALA A 94 3.12 -5.55 13.12
CA ALA A 94 3.68 -5.50 11.76
C ALA A 94 2.61 -5.64 10.66
N PRO A 95 1.65 -6.59 10.74
CA PRO A 95 0.53 -6.65 9.77
C PRO A 95 -0.37 -5.41 9.77
N TRP A 96 -0.51 -4.74 10.92
CA TRP A 96 -1.28 -3.50 11.01
C TRP A 96 -0.54 -2.29 10.45
N ALA A 97 0.79 -2.27 10.58
CA ALA A 97 1.64 -1.18 10.12
C ALA A 97 1.99 -1.29 8.63
N GLN A 98 1.92 -2.48 8.04
CA GLN A 98 2.19 -2.68 6.63
C GLN A 98 1.00 -2.25 5.77
N CYS A 99 1.14 -1.13 5.05
CA CYS A 99 0.10 -0.63 4.13
C CYS A 99 0.34 -1.05 2.68
N GLN A 100 1.59 -1.35 2.30
CA GLN A 100 1.97 -1.72 0.93
C GLN A 100 2.68 -3.06 0.90
N ALA A 101 2.40 -3.86 -0.14
CA ALA A 101 3.11 -5.12 -0.41
C ALA A 101 4.28 -4.92 -1.40
N HIS A 102 4.15 -3.97 -2.33
CA HIS A 102 5.13 -3.71 -3.39
C HIS A 102 6.16 -2.67 -2.93
N ASP A 103 7.40 -2.82 -3.37
CA ASP A 103 8.41 -1.77 -3.21
C ASP A 103 8.06 -0.53 -4.04
N VAL A 104 8.76 0.59 -3.76
CA VAL A 104 8.49 1.87 -4.43
C VAL A 104 8.67 1.76 -5.94
N ARG A 105 9.68 1.00 -6.41
CA ARG A 105 9.92 0.82 -7.84
C ARG A 105 8.72 0.15 -8.50
N ARG A 106 8.22 -0.94 -7.92
CA ARG A 106 7.07 -1.66 -8.44
C ARG A 106 5.80 -0.81 -8.39
N GLN A 107 5.59 -0.01 -7.34
CA GLN A 107 4.49 0.97 -7.29
C GLN A 107 4.54 1.96 -8.46
N LEU A 108 5.73 2.49 -8.79
CA LEU A 108 5.91 3.38 -9.95
C LEU A 108 5.66 2.65 -11.28
N GLU A 109 6.10 1.39 -11.39
CA GLU A 109 5.85 0.55 -12.57
C GLU A 109 4.35 0.23 -12.74
N ASP A 110 3.60 0.14 -11.64
CA ASP A 110 2.15 -0.07 -11.62
C ASP A 110 1.36 1.24 -11.85
N GLY A 111 2.04 2.38 -12.01
CA GLY A 111 1.43 3.67 -12.40
C GLY A 111 1.21 4.68 -11.28
N VAL A 112 1.64 4.38 -10.05
CA VAL A 112 1.57 5.31 -8.91
C VAL A 112 2.43 6.55 -9.18
N ARG A 113 1.90 7.74 -8.88
CA ARG A 113 2.59 9.03 -9.05
C ARG A 113 2.48 9.95 -7.84
N TYR A 114 1.78 9.53 -6.79
CA TYR A 114 1.71 10.22 -5.51
C TYR A 114 2.15 9.27 -4.38
N LEU A 115 3.24 9.60 -3.69
CA LEU A 115 3.82 8.77 -2.64
C LEU A 115 3.70 9.49 -1.29
N ASP A 116 2.91 8.92 -0.38
CA ASP A 116 2.90 9.35 1.03
C ASP A 116 4.08 8.70 1.77
N LEU A 117 5.03 9.51 2.24
CA LEU A 117 6.25 9.10 2.95
C LEU A 117 6.20 9.60 4.39
N ARG A 118 6.30 8.67 5.34
CA ARG A 118 6.27 8.91 6.79
C ARG A 118 7.21 7.96 7.50
#